data_AF-A0A4Q1A0E1-F1
#
_entry.id   AF-A0A4Q1A0E1-F1
#
_cell.length_a   1.000
_cell.length_b   1.000
_cell.length_c   1.000
_cell.angle_alpha   90.00
_cell.angle_beta   90.00
_cell.angle_gamma   90.00
#
_symmetry.space_group_name_H-M   'P 1'
#
loop_
_entity.id
_entity.type
_entity.pdbx_description
1 polymer ?
#
loop_
_entity_poly.entity_id
_entity_poly.type
_entity_poly.pdbx_seq_one_letter_code
_entity_poly.pdbx_strand_id
1 'polypeptide(L)'
;MFGAISSKDLESIDKYFMQFIDFISYKKSEFDYIESVGNSKVDAMLKRWNEKIKEVDKTTKDDMRVIGEIVLTTDKVEQGMYKFRINSDSSNPTVVTLKNTLNKMLDSLDNATTRILRVMSSYTNDDYSDSVKVYEQYTDEMRELMQSINKLGEALGSNAKANLNNGQTLQNNSATMTASMNNLAAKANEQAASLEQTAAALEEITSITRNNAENATKMAELGKTVRSSVSTGEDLASKTASSMDEINDKVSSINEAITVIDQIAFQTNILSLNAAVEAATAGEAGKGFAVVAGEVRNLANRSAQAAREIKDLVEDANLKANDGKKISDEMINGYKEL
;
A
#
# COMPACT_ATOMS: atom_id res chain seq x y z
N MET A 1 -6.37 -31.50 131.16
CA MET A 1 -5.02 -32.06 130.91
C MET A 1 -4.55 -31.45 129.59
N PHE A 2 -3.51 -30.61 129.62
CA PHE A 2 -3.06 -29.83 128.47
C PHE A 2 -2.66 -30.76 127.32
N GLY A 3 -3.27 -30.59 126.14
CA GLY A 3 -2.93 -31.34 124.93
C GLY A 3 -1.51 -31.04 124.46
N ALA A 4 -0.56 -31.83 124.93
CA ALA A 4 0.79 -31.90 124.40
C ALA A 4 0.77 -32.69 123.09
N ILE A 5 1.51 -32.22 122.09
CA ILE A 5 1.73 -32.95 120.84
C ILE A 5 2.55 -34.20 121.19
N SER A 6 2.05 -35.38 120.83
CA SER A 6 2.74 -36.65 121.07
C SER A 6 3.83 -36.92 120.01
N SER A 7 4.78 -37.82 120.28
CA SER A 7 5.74 -38.27 119.25
C SER A 7 5.04 -38.87 118.03
N LYS A 8 3.92 -39.57 118.25
CA LYS A 8 3.07 -40.13 117.20
C LYS A 8 2.40 -39.06 116.33
N ASP A 9 2.02 -37.93 116.91
CA ASP A 9 1.49 -36.78 116.15
C ASP A 9 2.58 -36.19 115.24
N LEU A 10 3.83 -36.09 115.73
CA LEU A 10 4.97 -35.60 114.94
C LEU A 10 5.33 -36.55 113.79
N GLU A 11 5.37 -37.86 114.02
CA GLU A 11 5.58 -38.86 112.95
C GLU A 11 4.48 -38.79 111.88
N SER A 12 3.23 -38.56 112.29
CA SER A 12 2.11 -38.42 111.37
C SER A 12 2.23 -37.15 110.52
N ILE A 13 2.65 -36.03 111.11
CA ILE A 13 2.90 -34.77 110.40
C ILE A 13 4.06 -34.92 109.41
N ASP A 14 5.18 -35.54 109.81
CA ASP A 14 6.34 -35.78 108.94
C ASP A 14 5.96 -36.64 107.74
N LYS A 15 5.26 -37.76 107.97
CA LYS A 15 4.74 -38.62 106.90
C LYS A 15 3.81 -37.86 105.95
N TYR A 16 2.96 -36.98 106.50
CA TYR A 16 2.05 -36.17 105.70
C TYR A 16 2.76 -35.13 104.86
N PHE A 17 3.80 -34.49 105.41
CA PHE A 17 4.65 -33.55 104.70
C PHE A 17 5.45 -34.25 103.60
N MET A 18 6.06 -35.41 103.87
CA MET A 18 6.77 -36.20 102.86
C MET A 18 5.85 -36.62 101.71
N GLN A 19 4.62 -37.03 102.02
CA GLN A 19 3.60 -37.28 101.01
C GLN A 19 3.32 -36.02 100.16
N PHE A 20 3.25 -34.84 100.78
CA PHE A 20 3.03 -33.60 100.04
C PHE A 20 4.20 -33.28 99.11
N ILE A 21 5.44 -33.50 99.56
CA ILE A 21 6.63 -33.37 98.71
C ILE A 21 6.57 -34.34 97.52
N ASP A 22 6.24 -35.61 97.75
CA ASP A 22 6.11 -36.60 96.66
C ASP A 22 4.98 -36.25 95.69
N PHE A 23 3.90 -35.64 96.19
CA PHE A 23 2.77 -35.18 95.39
C PHE A 23 3.15 -33.99 94.50
N ILE A 24 3.73 -32.92 95.06
CA ILE A 24 4.13 -31.73 94.27
C ILE A 24 5.35 -31.99 93.37
N SER A 25 6.14 -33.02 93.65
CA SER A 25 7.25 -33.47 92.80
C SER A 25 6.83 -34.48 91.73
N TYR A 26 5.52 -34.67 91.53
CA TYR A 26 4.94 -35.57 90.52
C TYR A 26 5.31 -37.05 90.68
N LYS A 27 5.84 -37.46 91.84
CA LYS A 27 6.12 -38.87 92.15
C LYS A 27 4.86 -39.63 92.54
N LYS A 28 3.84 -38.92 93.04
CA LYS A 28 2.53 -39.46 93.40
C LYS A 28 1.42 -38.64 92.75
N SER A 29 0.46 -39.32 92.08
CA SER A 29 -0.63 -38.68 91.33
C SER A 29 -1.85 -38.30 92.19
N GLU A 30 -2.01 -38.91 93.35
CA GLU A 30 -3.11 -38.67 94.27
C GLU A 30 -2.58 -38.39 95.68
N PHE A 31 -3.29 -37.53 96.41
CA PHE A 31 -2.91 -37.17 97.77
C PHE A 31 -3.89 -37.81 98.77
N ASP A 32 -3.38 -38.65 99.67
CA ASP A 32 -4.19 -39.30 100.70
C ASP A 32 -4.40 -38.33 101.86
N TYR A 33 -5.61 -37.80 102.00
CA TYR A 33 -5.96 -36.83 103.04
C TYR A 33 -6.09 -37.48 104.42
N ILE A 34 -5.46 -36.87 105.42
CA ILE A 34 -5.65 -37.23 106.83
C ILE A 34 -6.70 -36.27 107.42
N GLU A 35 -7.84 -36.82 107.85
CA GLU A 35 -8.95 -36.04 108.41
C GLU A 35 -8.84 -35.83 109.93
N SER A 36 -8.25 -36.79 110.67
CA SER A 36 -8.01 -36.67 112.11
C SER A 36 -6.93 -37.66 112.57
N VAL A 37 -6.13 -37.23 113.55
CA VAL A 37 -5.20 -38.07 114.33
C VAL A 37 -5.63 -38.20 115.80
N GLY A 38 -6.82 -37.68 116.14
CA GLY A 38 -7.39 -37.72 117.49
C GLY A 38 -6.92 -36.58 118.40
N ASN A 39 -6.14 -35.63 117.90
CA ASN A 39 -5.68 -34.44 118.62
C ASN A 39 -6.28 -33.18 117.99
N SER A 40 -7.21 -32.53 118.68
CA SER A 40 -8.01 -31.43 118.13
C SER A 40 -7.19 -30.25 117.57
N LYS A 41 -6.00 -29.97 118.12
CA LYS A 41 -5.11 -28.92 117.60
C LYS A 41 -4.43 -29.35 116.29
N VAL A 42 -4.02 -30.62 116.21
CA VAL A 42 -3.39 -31.18 115.01
C VAL A 42 -4.44 -31.37 113.92
N ASP A 43 -5.64 -31.81 114.25
CA ASP A 43 -6.77 -31.97 113.31
C ASP A 43 -7.16 -30.63 112.66
N ALA A 44 -7.22 -29.54 113.44
CA ALA A 44 -7.47 -28.20 112.91
C ALA A 44 -6.35 -27.70 111.99
N MET A 45 -5.10 -28.14 112.21
CA MET A 45 -3.99 -27.87 111.29
C MET A 45 -4.13 -28.66 109.99
N LEU A 46 -4.38 -29.97 110.10
CA LEU A 46 -4.56 -30.87 108.97
C LEU A 46 -5.71 -30.40 108.07
N LYS A 47 -6.84 -29.99 108.64
CA LYS A 47 -7.96 -29.45 107.85
C LYS A 47 -7.55 -28.25 106.98
N ARG A 48 -6.81 -27.28 107.54
CA ARG A 48 -6.28 -26.12 106.79
C ARG A 48 -5.29 -26.55 105.71
N TRP A 49 -4.44 -27.53 106.01
CA TRP A 49 -3.51 -28.09 105.02
C TRP A 49 -4.26 -28.81 103.90
N ASN A 50 -5.31 -29.58 104.21
CA ASN A 50 -6.13 -30.28 103.21
C ASN A 50 -6.75 -29.30 102.22
N GLU A 51 -7.27 -28.17 102.71
CA GLU A 51 -7.80 -27.09 101.86
C GLU A 51 -6.71 -26.53 100.94
N LYS A 52 -5.51 -26.24 101.46
CA LYS A 52 -4.40 -25.72 100.65
C LYS A 52 -3.85 -26.73 99.66
N ILE A 53 -3.78 -28.01 100.03
CA ILE A 53 -3.31 -29.09 99.15
C ILE A 53 -4.32 -29.34 98.02
N LYS A 54 -5.64 -29.22 98.28
CA LYS A 54 -6.67 -29.24 97.23
C LYS A 54 -6.53 -28.08 96.25
N GLU A 55 -6.22 -26.87 96.73
CA GLU A 55 -5.94 -25.71 95.87
C GLU A 55 -4.70 -25.96 94.98
N VAL A 56 -3.63 -26.54 95.56
CA VAL A 56 -2.41 -26.91 94.83
C VAL A 56 -2.70 -27.98 93.78
N ASP A 57 -3.37 -29.08 94.13
CA ASP A 57 -3.75 -30.15 93.19
C ASP A 57 -4.55 -29.60 92.00
N LYS A 58 -5.56 -28.76 92.27
CA LYS A 58 -6.35 -28.13 91.23
C LYS A 58 -5.48 -27.27 90.31
N THR A 59 -4.64 -26.40 90.89
CA THR A 59 -3.76 -25.51 90.12
C THR A 59 -2.77 -26.32 89.28
N THR A 60 -2.21 -27.40 89.83
CA THR A 60 -1.29 -28.29 89.11
C THR A 60 -1.99 -29.01 87.94
N LYS A 61 -3.22 -29.50 88.13
CA LYS A 61 -4.01 -30.11 87.04
C LYS A 61 -4.37 -29.12 85.94
N ASP A 62 -4.72 -27.90 86.32
CA ASP A 62 -4.99 -26.81 85.37
C ASP A 62 -3.71 -26.42 84.60
N ASP A 63 -2.56 -26.32 85.29
CA ASP A 63 -1.24 -26.10 84.68
C ASP A 63 -0.90 -27.20 83.65
N MET A 64 -1.08 -28.47 84.02
CA MET A 64 -0.84 -29.60 83.11
C MET A 64 -1.72 -29.54 81.86
N ARG A 65 -2.99 -29.11 82.01
CA ARG A 65 -3.90 -28.96 80.87
C ARG A 65 -3.39 -27.87 79.91
N VAL A 66 -2.96 -26.72 80.44
CA VAL A 66 -2.39 -25.64 79.61
C VAL A 66 -1.13 -26.11 78.89
N ILE A 67 -0.21 -26.80 79.59
CA ILE A 67 1.02 -27.33 79.00
C ILE A 67 0.71 -28.36 77.91
N GLY A 68 -0.26 -29.25 78.13
CA GLY A 68 -0.72 -30.20 77.11
C GLY A 68 -1.25 -29.50 75.85
N GLU A 69 -2.06 -28.46 76.01
CA GLU A 69 -2.52 -27.64 74.87
C GLU A 69 -1.39 -26.88 74.18
N ILE A 70 -0.38 -26.42 74.91
CA ILE A 70 0.82 -25.80 74.34
C ILE A 70 1.51 -26.80 73.40
N VAL A 71 1.75 -28.04 73.85
CA VAL A 71 2.39 -29.09 73.03
C VAL A 71 1.59 -29.34 71.75
N LEU A 72 0.27 -29.50 71.86
CA LEU A 72 -0.59 -29.71 70.69
C LEU A 72 -0.60 -28.51 69.74
N THR A 73 -0.58 -27.29 70.28
CA THR A 73 -0.56 -26.07 69.47
C THR A 73 0.77 -25.94 68.75
N THR A 74 1.89 -26.22 69.42
CA THR A 74 3.22 -26.17 68.81
C THR A 74 3.38 -27.18 67.67
N ASP A 75 2.82 -28.40 67.79
CA ASP A 75 2.77 -29.38 66.69
C ASP A 75 2.04 -28.81 65.45
N LYS A 76 0.94 -28.08 65.65
CA LYS A 76 0.22 -27.40 64.56
C LYS A 76 1.02 -26.25 63.94
N VAL A 77 1.77 -25.52 64.75
CA VAL A 77 2.63 -24.41 64.31
C VAL A 77 3.78 -24.93 63.45
N GLU A 78 4.37 -26.08 63.79
CA GLU A 78 5.37 -26.76 62.97
C GLU A 78 4.84 -27.12 61.58
N GLN A 79 3.56 -27.46 61.48
CA GLN A 79 2.84 -27.70 60.22
C GLN A 79 2.42 -26.41 59.48
N GLY A 80 2.82 -25.23 59.97
CA GLY A 80 2.47 -23.93 59.39
C GLY A 80 1.03 -23.46 59.69
N MET A 81 0.34 -24.09 60.65
CA MET A 81 -1.04 -23.75 61.00
C MET A 81 -1.08 -22.75 62.17
N TYR A 82 -1.06 -21.46 61.86
CA TYR A 82 -0.99 -20.40 62.88
C TYR A 82 -2.33 -19.97 63.49
N LYS A 83 -3.46 -20.59 63.11
CA LYS A 83 -4.80 -20.21 63.58
C LYS A 83 -5.18 -20.77 64.96
N PHE A 84 -4.47 -21.78 65.46
CA PHE A 84 -4.81 -22.44 66.73
C PHE A 84 -4.33 -21.63 67.94
N ARG A 85 -5.07 -21.70 69.05
CA ARG A 85 -4.77 -20.98 70.29
C ARG A 85 -4.87 -21.89 71.50
N ILE A 86 -4.10 -21.57 72.52
CA ILE A 86 -4.17 -22.19 73.85
C ILE A 86 -5.35 -21.55 74.57
N ASN A 87 -6.36 -22.35 74.91
CA ASN A 87 -7.64 -21.87 75.45
C ASN A 87 -7.79 -22.20 76.94
N SER A 88 -7.21 -23.33 77.38
CA SER A 88 -7.17 -23.73 78.78
C SER A 88 -6.56 -22.65 79.66
N ASP A 89 -6.96 -22.60 80.93
CA ASP A 89 -6.54 -21.57 81.88
C ASP A 89 -5.99 -22.17 83.17
N SER A 90 -5.25 -21.37 83.92
CA SER A 90 -4.70 -21.75 85.22
C SER A 90 -4.73 -20.57 86.20
N SER A 91 -4.76 -20.88 87.48
CA SER A 91 -4.56 -19.88 88.55
C SER A 91 -3.08 -19.49 88.72
N ASN A 92 -2.15 -20.20 88.08
CA ASN A 92 -0.72 -19.90 88.11
C ASN A 92 -0.37 -18.71 87.17
N PRO A 93 0.05 -17.54 87.71
CA PRO A 93 0.28 -16.34 86.89
C PRO A 93 1.37 -16.52 85.82
N THR A 94 2.37 -17.36 86.07
CA THR A 94 3.45 -17.63 85.12
C THR A 94 2.94 -18.43 83.92
N VAL A 95 2.08 -19.43 84.15
CA VAL A 95 1.46 -20.23 83.09
C VAL A 95 0.51 -19.38 82.25
N VAL A 96 -0.28 -18.51 82.89
CA VAL A 96 -1.15 -17.55 82.20
C VAL A 96 -0.34 -16.59 81.32
N THR A 97 0.79 -16.08 81.84
CA THR A 97 1.68 -15.19 81.09
C THR A 97 2.29 -15.89 79.88
N LEU A 98 2.70 -17.16 80.03
CA LEU A 98 3.21 -17.97 78.92
C LEU A 98 2.14 -18.20 77.85
N LYS A 99 0.93 -18.63 78.24
CA LYS A 99 -0.24 -18.77 77.35
C LYS A 99 -0.48 -17.50 76.54
N ASN A 100 -0.58 -16.36 77.22
CA ASN A 100 -0.88 -15.09 76.58
C ASN A 100 0.23 -14.63 75.62
N THR A 101 1.49 -14.87 75.99
CA THR A 101 2.65 -14.56 75.14
C THR A 101 2.66 -15.40 73.87
N LEU A 102 2.41 -16.71 74.00
CA LEU A 102 2.32 -17.62 72.85
C LEU A 102 1.14 -17.28 71.95
N ASN A 103 -0.06 -17.05 72.50
CA ASN A 103 -1.22 -16.67 71.72
C ASN A 103 -1.00 -15.35 70.96
N LYS A 104 -0.37 -14.35 71.59
CA LYS A 104 -0.02 -13.08 70.94
C LYS A 104 0.99 -13.26 69.80
N MET A 105 1.98 -14.13 69.97
CA MET A 105 2.91 -14.50 68.91
C MET A 105 2.17 -15.14 67.72
N LEU A 106 1.25 -16.06 67.99
CA LEU A 106 0.45 -16.73 66.97
C LEU A 106 -0.51 -15.78 66.25
N ASP A 107 -1.11 -14.81 66.97
CA ASP A 107 -1.90 -13.74 66.36
C ASP A 107 -1.07 -12.91 65.37
N SER A 108 0.17 -12.59 65.72
CA SER A 108 1.08 -11.85 64.84
C SER A 108 1.39 -12.66 63.57
N LEU A 109 1.73 -13.95 63.72
CA LEU A 109 2.04 -14.83 62.60
C LEU A 109 0.84 -15.04 61.67
N ASP A 110 -0.33 -15.39 62.22
CA ASP A 110 -1.54 -15.63 61.43
C ASP A 110 -1.98 -14.38 60.63
N ASN A 111 -1.89 -13.21 61.26
CA ASN A 111 -2.18 -11.94 60.58
C ASN A 111 -1.18 -11.64 59.45
N ALA A 112 0.11 -11.86 59.69
CA ALA A 112 1.14 -11.65 58.66
C ALA A 112 0.94 -12.58 57.47
N THR A 113 0.77 -13.89 57.71
CA THR A 113 0.58 -14.88 56.65
C THR A 113 -0.71 -14.67 55.89
N THR A 114 -1.81 -14.36 56.57
CA THR A 114 -3.10 -14.09 55.92
C THR A 114 -3.03 -12.88 54.99
N ARG A 115 -2.32 -11.81 55.37
CA ARG A 115 -2.12 -10.62 54.53
C ARG A 115 -1.28 -10.92 53.30
N ILE A 116 -0.18 -11.65 53.48
CA ILE A 116 0.69 -12.07 52.39
C ILE A 116 -0.09 -12.93 51.39
N LEU A 117 -0.81 -13.94 51.87
CA LEU A 117 -1.61 -14.82 51.02
C LEU A 117 -2.69 -14.07 50.25
N ARG A 118 -3.35 -13.10 50.88
CA ARG A 118 -4.36 -12.26 50.20
C ARG A 118 -3.77 -11.51 49.01
N VAL A 119 -2.66 -10.81 49.22
CA VAL A 119 -2.02 -10.01 48.15
C VAL A 119 -1.46 -10.91 47.04
N MET A 120 -0.81 -12.01 47.41
CA MET A 120 -0.35 -13.01 46.44
C MET A 120 -1.51 -13.59 45.63
N SER A 121 -2.67 -13.83 46.25
CA SER A 121 -3.86 -14.28 45.53
C SER A 121 -4.38 -13.23 44.54
N SER A 122 -4.29 -11.93 44.86
CA SER A 122 -4.61 -10.88 43.89
C SER A 122 -3.67 -10.92 42.68
N TYR A 123 -2.36 -11.10 42.92
CA TYR A 123 -1.36 -11.18 41.85
C TYR A 123 -1.58 -12.39 40.94
N THR A 124 -2.04 -13.53 41.47
CA THR A 124 -2.39 -14.70 40.64
C THR A 124 -3.62 -14.48 39.75
N ASN A 125 -4.43 -13.46 40.04
CA ASN A 125 -5.58 -13.05 39.23
C ASN A 125 -5.24 -11.81 38.36
N ASP A 126 -3.96 -11.56 38.12
CA ASP A 126 -3.45 -10.39 37.37
C ASP A 126 -3.82 -9.02 37.97
N ASP A 127 -4.26 -8.99 39.23
CA ASP A 127 -4.54 -7.75 39.96
C ASP A 127 -3.33 -7.35 40.81
N TYR A 128 -2.48 -6.51 40.22
CA TYR A 128 -1.27 -5.98 40.85
C TYR A 128 -1.50 -4.68 41.64
N SER A 129 -2.76 -4.31 41.91
CA SER A 129 -3.08 -3.04 42.57
C SER A 129 -2.99 -3.10 44.10
N ASP A 130 -3.09 -4.29 44.69
CA ASP A 130 -2.99 -4.48 46.15
C ASP A 130 -1.53 -4.59 46.63
N SER A 131 -1.31 -4.27 47.90
CA SER A 131 0.01 -4.34 48.54
C SER A 131 -0.07 -4.80 49.99
N VAL A 132 0.99 -5.46 50.44
CA VAL A 132 1.14 -5.88 51.82
C VAL A 132 1.47 -4.66 52.67
N LYS A 133 0.59 -4.33 53.61
CA LYS A 133 0.84 -3.29 54.62
C LYS A 133 1.90 -3.76 55.62
N VAL A 134 3.04 -3.06 55.65
CA VAL A 134 4.17 -3.35 56.54
C VAL A 134 4.01 -2.53 57.83
N TYR A 135 3.82 -3.20 58.97
CA TYR A 135 3.75 -2.56 60.28
C TYR A 135 5.12 -2.56 60.97
N GLU A 136 5.37 -1.58 61.84
CA GLU A 136 6.64 -1.41 62.55
C GLU A 136 7.03 -2.61 63.43
N GLN A 137 6.03 -3.32 63.98
CA GLN A 137 6.23 -4.51 64.81
C GLN A 137 6.89 -5.69 64.07
N TYR A 138 6.78 -5.73 62.73
CA TYR A 138 7.50 -6.71 61.92
C TYR A 138 8.87 -6.15 61.61
N THR A 139 9.91 -6.85 62.05
CA THR A 139 11.31 -6.50 61.81
C THR A 139 11.99 -7.59 60.99
N ASP A 140 13.21 -7.31 60.54
CA ASP A 140 14.11 -8.28 59.92
C ASP A 140 13.48 -9.03 58.73
N GLU A 141 13.59 -10.35 58.65
CA GLU A 141 13.21 -11.14 57.46
C GLU A 141 11.72 -11.04 57.13
N MET A 142 10.85 -10.93 58.13
CA MET A 142 9.41 -10.76 57.89
C MET A 142 9.12 -9.43 57.20
N ARG A 143 9.83 -8.36 57.59
CA ARG A 143 9.71 -7.05 56.96
C ARG A 143 10.22 -7.11 55.52
N GLU A 144 11.38 -7.73 55.31
CA GLU A 144 11.98 -7.88 53.99
C GLU A 144 11.08 -8.69 53.05
N LEU A 145 10.47 -9.77 53.53
CA LEU A 145 9.51 -10.57 52.76
C LEU A 145 8.32 -9.73 52.29
N MET A 146 7.68 -8.97 53.20
CA MET A 146 6.54 -8.13 52.84
C MET A 146 6.93 -7.03 51.83
N GLN A 147 8.10 -6.41 52.00
CA GLN A 147 8.61 -5.42 51.06
C GLN A 147 8.94 -6.02 49.70
N SER A 148 9.50 -7.22 49.67
CA SER A 148 9.85 -7.93 48.43
C SER A 148 8.61 -8.32 47.63
N ILE A 149 7.53 -8.72 48.31
CA ILE A 149 6.23 -8.97 47.65
C ILE A 149 5.69 -7.68 47.00
N ASN A 150 5.77 -6.54 47.69
CA ASN A 150 5.33 -5.26 47.11
C ASN A 150 6.16 -4.88 45.88
N LYS A 151 7.50 -5.04 45.94
CA LYS A 151 8.38 -4.81 44.79
C LYS A 151 8.04 -5.72 43.61
N LEU A 152 7.67 -6.98 43.87
CA LEU A 152 7.22 -7.91 42.83
C LEU A 152 5.92 -7.40 42.18
N GLY A 153 4.94 -6.94 42.97
CA GLY A 153 3.71 -6.33 42.47
C GLY A 153 3.96 -5.11 41.59
N GLU A 154 4.85 -4.21 42.02
CA GLU A 154 5.26 -3.04 41.24
C GLU A 154 5.89 -3.43 39.90
N ALA A 155 6.79 -4.42 39.89
CA ALA A 155 7.44 -4.90 38.68
C ALA A 155 6.45 -5.54 37.70
N LEU A 156 5.53 -6.37 38.20
CA LEU A 156 4.48 -7.00 37.39
C LEU A 156 3.49 -5.95 36.84
N GLY A 157 3.04 -5.00 37.67
CA GLY A 157 2.17 -3.91 37.24
C GLY A 157 2.81 -3.00 36.19
N SER A 158 4.11 -2.70 36.35
CA SER A 158 4.89 -1.95 35.35
C SER A 158 4.99 -2.70 34.03
N ASN A 159 5.24 -4.01 34.08
CA ASN A 159 5.28 -4.86 32.88
C ASN A 159 3.92 -4.93 32.18
N ALA A 160 2.83 -5.15 32.93
CA ALA A 160 1.47 -5.16 32.40
C ALA A 160 1.12 -3.83 31.71
N LYS A 161 1.49 -2.69 32.31
CA LYS A 161 1.31 -1.37 31.72
C LYS A 161 2.12 -1.19 30.42
N ALA A 162 3.38 -1.63 30.41
CA ALA A 162 4.21 -1.59 29.21
C ALA A 162 3.62 -2.46 28.08
N ASN A 163 3.13 -3.66 28.42
CA ASN A 163 2.51 -4.56 27.46
C ASN A 163 1.20 -3.98 26.88
N LEU A 164 0.37 -3.35 27.73
CA LEU A 164 -0.84 -2.65 27.26
C LEU A 164 -0.49 -1.53 26.27
N ASN A 165 0.50 -0.69 26.60
CA ASN A 165 0.95 0.38 25.72
C ASN A 165 1.45 -0.17 24.38
N ASN A 166 2.25 -1.24 24.40
CA ASN A 166 2.72 -1.90 23.19
C ASN A 166 1.56 -2.44 22.34
N GLY A 167 0.56 -3.06 22.97
CA GLY A 167 -0.66 -3.53 22.30
C GLY A 167 -1.43 -2.40 21.62
N GLN A 168 -1.58 -1.26 22.29
CA GLN A 168 -2.23 -0.06 21.72
C GLN A 168 -1.45 0.51 20.53
N THR A 169 -0.12 0.60 20.65
CA THR A 169 0.74 1.03 19.53
C THR A 169 0.63 0.08 18.34
N LEU A 170 0.64 -1.24 18.58
CA LEU A 170 0.48 -2.24 17.54
C LEU A 170 -0.89 -2.14 16.84
N GLN A 171 -1.96 -1.92 17.59
CA GLN A 171 -3.30 -1.72 17.05
C GLN A 171 -3.36 -0.47 16.15
N ASN A 172 -2.80 0.65 16.61
CA ASN A 172 -2.75 1.88 15.81
C ASN A 172 -1.93 1.69 14.53
N ASN A 173 -0.76 1.08 14.62
CA ASN A 173 0.09 0.79 13.46
C ASN A 173 -0.62 -0.13 12.45
N SER A 174 -1.35 -1.13 12.93
CA SER A 174 -2.12 -2.05 12.08
C SER A 174 -3.24 -1.33 11.33
N ALA A 175 -3.93 -0.38 11.99
CA ALA A 175 -4.94 0.45 11.35
C ALA A 175 -4.34 1.36 10.27
N THR A 176 -3.21 2.03 10.56
CA THR A 176 -2.49 2.84 9.57
C THR A 176 -1.99 2.03 8.39
N MET A 177 -1.48 0.82 8.63
CA MET A 177 -1.05 -0.09 7.57
C MET A 177 -2.22 -0.51 6.68
N THR A 178 -3.37 -0.84 7.27
CA THR A 178 -4.58 -1.19 6.52
C THR A 178 -5.04 -0.04 5.62
N ALA A 179 -5.07 1.19 6.14
CA ALA A 179 -5.39 2.37 5.35
C ALA A 179 -4.40 2.60 4.20
N SER A 180 -3.10 2.40 4.47
CA SER A 180 -2.04 2.52 3.46
C SER A 180 -2.18 1.47 2.35
N MET A 181 -2.51 0.22 2.72
CA MET A 181 -2.74 -0.86 1.76
C MET A 181 -3.97 -0.60 0.89
N ASN A 182 -5.06 -0.08 1.47
CA ASN A 182 -6.24 0.32 0.68
C ASN A 182 -5.92 1.45 -0.31
N ASN A 183 -5.12 2.43 0.11
CA ASN A 183 -4.68 3.51 -0.79
C ASN A 183 -3.78 2.97 -1.92
N LEU A 184 -2.82 2.09 -1.59
CA LEU A 184 -1.95 1.46 -2.56
C LEU A 184 -2.75 0.62 -3.58
N ALA A 185 -3.73 -0.15 -3.11
CA ALA A 185 -4.61 -0.92 -3.98
C ALA A 185 -5.42 -0.03 -4.94
N ALA A 186 -5.96 1.09 -4.44
CA ALA A 186 -6.65 2.07 -5.29
C ALA A 186 -5.71 2.67 -6.35
N LYS A 187 -4.49 3.04 -5.96
CA LYS A 187 -3.47 3.58 -6.89
C LYS A 187 -3.02 2.55 -7.92
N ALA A 188 -2.87 1.29 -7.53
CA ALA A 188 -2.56 0.20 -8.46
C ALA A 188 -3.69 0.01 -9.50
N ASN A 189 -4.95 0.09 -9.09
CA ASN A 189 -6.09 0.05 -10.01
C ASN A 189 -6.14 1.26 -10.96
N GLU A 190 -5.92 2.48 -10.46
CA GLU A 190 -5.81 3.68 -11.30
C GLU A 190 -4.68 3.55 -12.33
N GLN A 191 -3.55 2.99 -11.92
CA GLN A 191 -2.40 2.78 -12.80
C GLN A 191 -2.66 1.69 -13.84
N ALA A 192 -3.35 0.60 -13.47
CA ALA A 192 -3.79 -0.42 -14.42
C ALA A 192 -4.72 0.17 -15.49
N ALA A 193 -5.72 0.98 -15.08
CA ALA A 193 -6.61 1.66 -16.01
C ALA A 193 -5.87 2.64 -16.94
N SER A 194 -4.88 3.37 -16.41
CA SER A 194 -4.03 4.27 -17.21
C SER A 194 -3.18 3.52 -18.25
N LEU A 195 -2.70 2.32 -17.89
CA LEU A 195 -1.98 1.43 -18.81
C LEU A 195 -2.89 0.88 -19.90
N GLU A 196 -4.13 0.50 -19.57
CA GLU A 196 -5.12 0.09 -20.57
C GLU A 196 -5.42 1.21 -21.59
N GLN A 197 -5.60 2.45 -21.11
CA GLN A 197 -5.78 3.60 -21.99
C GLN A 197 -4.55 3.85 -22.87
N THR A 198 -3.35 3.72 -22.32
CA THR A 198 -2.10 3.87 -23.08
C THR A 198 -1.97 2.77 -24.14
N ALA A 199 -2.33 1.53 -23.82
CA ALA A 199 -2.31 0.42 -24.76
C ALA A 199 -3.31 0.66 -25.92
N ALA A 200 -4.54 1.09 -25.61
CA ALA A 200 -5.53 1.44 -26.63
C ALA A 200 -5.06 2.58 -27.54
N ALA A 201 -4.46 3.63 -26.97
CA ALA A 201 -3.89 4.73 -27.75
C ALA A 201 -2.73 4.25 -28.66
N LEU A 202 -1.90 3.31 -28.19
CA LEU A 202 -0.83 2.72 -29.00
C LEU A 202 -1.38 1.86 -30.15
N GLU A 203 -2.48 1.14 -29.96
CA GLU A 203 -3.15 0.41 -31.05
C GLU A 203 -3.67 1.36 -32.12
N GLU A 204 -4.30 2.47 -31.72
CA GLU A 204 -4.77 3.51 -32.66
C GLU A 204 -3.61 4.16 -33.43
N ILE A 205 -2.54 4.56 -32.74
CA ILE A 205 -1.33 5.13 -33.37
C ILE A 205 -0.72 4.14 -34.36
N THR A 206 -0.65 2.86 -33.99
CA THR A 206 -0.11 1.80 -34.86
C THR A 206 -0.97 1.65 -36.11
N SER A 207 -2.30 1.67 -35.97
CA SER A 207 -3.24 1.63 -37.08
C SER A 207 -3.09 2.83 -38.03
N ILE A 208 -2.99 4.05 -37.48
CA ILE A 208 -2.77 5.27 -38.27
C ILE A 208 -1.42 5.20 -39.00
N THR A 209 -0.37 4.74 -38.31
CA THR A 209 0.98 4.62 -38.89
C THR A 209 0.99 3.64 -40.06
N ARG A 210 0.29 2.50 -39.92
CA ARG A 210 0.11 1.52 -41.00
C ARG A 210 -0.64 2.13 -42.19
N ASN A 211 -1.76 2.80 -41.95
CA ASN A 211 -2.52 3.48 -43.00
C ASN A 211 -1.67 4.54 -43.73
N ASN A 212 -0.86 5.30 -42.99
CA ASN A 212 0.04 6.28 -43.59
C ASN A 212 1.11 5.64 -44.47
N ALA A 213 1.68 4.50 -44.06
CA ALA A 213 2.63 3.75 -44.88
C ALA A 213 1.98 3.19 -46.16
N GLU A 214 0.76 2.66 -46.06
CA GLU A 214 -0.03 2.19 -47.22
C GLU A 214 -0.35 3.36 -48.17
N ASN A 215 -0.78 4.51 -47.64
CA ASN A 215 -1.04 5.72 -48.42
C ASN A 215 0.22 6.27 -49.10
N ALA A 216 1.36 6.27 -48.42
CA ALA A 216 2.64 6.68 -49.02
C ALA A 216 3.03 5.75 -50.18
N THR A 217 2.82 4.45 -50.03
CA THR A 217 3.05 3.46 -51.09
C THR A 217 2.13 3.74 -52.30
N LYS A 218 0.84 3.98 -52.05
CA LYS A 218 -0.13 4.33 -53.10
C LYS A 218 0.22 5.65 -53.80
N MET A 219 0.67 6.66 -53.06
CA MET A 219 1.15 7.93 -53.62
C MET A 219 2.39 7.73 -54.50
N ALA A 220 3.33 6.88 -54.11
CA ALA A 220 4.49 6.56 -54.92
C ALA A 220 4.10 5.88 -56.25
N GLU A 221 3.11 4.98 -56.22
CA GLU A 221 2.59 4.31 -57.42
C GLU A 221 1.82 5.28 -58.35
N LEU A 222 1.00 6.17 -57.78
CA LEU A 222 0.36 7.24 -58.53
C LEU A 222 1.39 8.18 -59.16
N GLY A 223 2.44 8.56 -58.43
CA GLY A 223 3.55 9.35 -58.95
C GLY A 223 4.25 8.68 -60.12
N LYS A 224 4.50 7.37 -60.05
CA LYS A 224 5.04 6.58 -61.17
C LYS A 224 4.10 6.61 -62.39
N THR A 225 2.79 6.49 -62.16
CA THR A 225 1.78 6.54 -63.22
C THR A 225 1.76 7.91 -63.90
N VAL A 226 1.74 8.99 -63.12
CA VAL A 226 1.79 10.37 -63.63
C VAL A 226 3.07 10.59 -64.45
N ARG A 227 4.23 10.17 -63.95
CA ARG A 227 5.50 10.28 -64.68
C ARG A 227 5.46 9.54 -66.03
N SER A 228 4.84 8.37 -66.08
CA SER A 228 4.65 7.63 -67.34
C SER A 228 3.75 8.39 -68.32
N SER A 229 2.66 8.99 -67.82
CA SER A 229 1.76 9.80 -68.64
C SER A 229 2.42 11.07 -69.16
N VAL A 230 3.22 11.76 -68.32
CA VAL A 230 4.00 12.94 -68.71
C VAL A 230 4.99 12.59 -69.82
N SER A 231 5.75 11.48 -69.68
CA SER A 231 6.68 11.03 -70.72
C SER A 231 5.97 10.68 -72.04
N THR A 232 4.78 10.08 -71.98
CA THR A 232 3.98 9.82 -73.17
C THR A 232 3.46 11.11 -73.81
N GLY A 233 3.04 12.08 -72.99
CA GLY A 233 2.63 13.41 -73.43
C GLY A 233 3.76 14.18 -74.13
N GLU A 234 4.97 14.12 -73.59
CA GLU A 234 6.17 14.72 -74.20
C GLU A 234 6.46 14.13 -75.60
N ASP A 235 6.42 12.81 -75.73
CA ASP A 235 6.62 12.12 -77.01
C ASP A 235 5.56 12.52 -78.05
N LEU A 236 4.29 12.59 -77.65
CA LEU A 236 3.21 13.02 -78.54
C LEU A 236 3.31 14.50 -78.94
N ALA A 237 3.71 15.38 -78.02
CA ALA A 237 3.95 16.79 -78.31
C ALA A 237 5.14 16.96 -79.27
N SER A 238 6.21 16.19 -79.08
CA SER A 238 7.37 16.16 -79.99
C SER A 238 6.98 15.72 -81.40
N LYS A 239 6.18 14.65 -81.53
CA LYS A 239 5.63 14.20 -82.82
C LYS A 239 4.74 15.25 -83.47
N THR A 240 3.96 15.98 -82.68
CA THR A 240 3.11 17.07 -83.17
C THR A 240 3.94 18.23 -83.70
N ALA A 241 4.98 18.65 -82.97
CA ALA A 241 5.92 19.68 -83.43
C ALA A 241 6.60 19.29 -84.76
N SER A 242 7.09 18.05 -84.86
CA SER A 242 7.68 17.52 -86.10
C SER A 242 6.69 17.51 -87.26
N SER A 243 5.42 17.16 -87.01
CA SER A 243 4.38 17.16 -88.04
C SER A 243 4.05 18.58 -88.51
N MET A 244 4.08 19.57 -87.61
CA MET A 244 3.90 20.98 -87.97
C MET A 244 5.08 21.52 -88.79
N ASP A 245 6.30 21.07 -88.52
CA ASP A 245 7.47 21.37 -89.35
C ASP A 245 7.31 20.82 -90.77
N GLU A 246 6.87 19.55 -90.91
CA GLU A 246 6.59 18.97 -92.23
C GLU A 246 5.48 19.73 -92.97
N ILE A 247 4.43 20.18 -92.27
CA ILE A 247 3.36 21.00 -92.85
C ILE A 247 3.92 22.35 -93.32
N ASN A 248 4.72 23.03 -92.51
CA ASN A 248 5.36 24.31 -92.88
C ASN A 248 6.20 24.17 -94.16
N ASP A 249 6.99 23.10 -94.27
CA ASP A 249 7.81 22.84 -95.46
C ASP A 249 6.95 22.66 -96.72
N LYS A 250 5.82 21.93 -96.61
CA LYS A 250 4.88 21.75 -97.72
C LYS A 250 4.15 23.05 -98.08
N VAL A 251 3.73 23.83 -97.09
CA VAL A 251 3.07 25.13 -97.29
C VAL A 251 4.02 26.13 -97.94
N SER A 252 5.29 26.15 -97.54
CA SER A 252 6.33 26.96 -98.18
C SER A 252 6.53 26.59 -99.66
N SER A 253 6.62 25.28 -99.95
CA SER A 253 6.71 24.77 -101.32
C SER A 253 5.49 25.17 -102.17
N ILE A 254 4.29 25.17 -101.57
CA ILE A 254 3.07 25.65 -102.24
C ILE A 254 3.16 27.15 -102.51
N ASN A 255 3.63 27.97 -101.56
CA ASN A 255 3.79 29.42 -101.74
C ASN A 255 4.75 29.76 -102.89
N GLU A 256 5.86 29.03 -102.99
CA GLU A 256 6.79 29.14 -104.12
C GLU A 256 6.10 28.82 -105.45
N ALA A 257 5.35 27.72 -105.52
CA ALA A 257 4.59 27.34 -106.71
C ALA A 257 3.53 28.40 -107.10
N ILE A 258 2.82 28.96 -106.12
CA ILE A 258 1.83 30.03 -106.34
C ILE A 258 2.50 31.32 -106.83
N THR A 259 3.70 31.64 -106.32
CA THR A 259 4.50 32.78 -106.80
C THR A 259 4.90 32.59 -108.26
N VAL A 260 5.27 31.37 -108.67
CA VAL A 260 5.54 31.04 -110.09
C VAL A 260 4.26 31.20 -110.93
N ILE A 261 3.10 30.77 -110.43
CA ILE A 261 1.81 30.93 -111.13
C ILE A 261 1.47 32.42 -111.32
N ASP A 262 1.65 33.27 -110.30
CA ASP A 262 1.42 34.72 -110.41
C ASP A 262 2.39 35.36 -111.42
N GLN A 263 3.66 34.93 -111.45
CA GLN A 263 4.63 35.36 -112.46
C GLN A 263 4.23 34.94 -113.88
N ILE A 264 3.75 33.71 -114.08
CA ILE A 264 3.24 33.23 -115.37
C ILE A 264 2.01 34.03 -115.79
N ALA A 265 1.09 34.30 -114.86
CA ALA A 265 -0.09 35.11 -115.12
C ALA A 265 0.29 36.56 -115.51
N PHE A 266 1.27 37.15 -114.83
CA PHE A 266 1.80 38.47 -115.16
C PHE A 266 2.47 38.50 -116.55
N GLN A 267 3.34 37.53 -116.85
CA GLN A 267 3.96 37.39 -118.18
C GLN A 267 2.90 37.22 -119.28
N THR A 268 1.87 36.40 -119.02
CA THR A 268 0.74 36.18 -119.94
C THR A 268 -0.06 37.47 -120.17
N ASN A 269 -0.28 38.26 -119.11
CA ASN A 269 -0.91 39.57 -119.20
C ASN A 269 -0.09 40.55 -120.06
N ILE A 270 1.24 40.59 -119.92
CA ILE A 270 2.12 41.41 -120.77
C ILE A 270 2.12 40.92 -122.23
N LEU A 271 2.21 39.61 -122.47
CA LEU A 271 2.11 39.00 -123.81
C LEU A 271 0.78 39.36 -124.50
N SER A 272 -0.33 39.27 -123.75
CA SER A 272 -1.66 39.61 -124.26
C SER A 272 -1.81 41.11 -124.57
N LEU A 273 -1.18 41.99 -123.78
CA LEU A 273 -1.15 43.42 -124.03
C LEU A 273 -0.35 43.74 -125.30
N ASN A 274 0.82 43.13 -125.47
CA ASN A 274 1.63 43.27 -126.68
C ASN A 274 0.86 42.77 -127.92
N ALA A 275 0.16 41.63 -127.81
CA ALA A 275 -0.68 41.12 -128.88
C ALA A 275 -1.87 42.04 -129.21
N ALA A 276 -2.48 42.67 -128.20
CA ALA A 276 -3.56 43.64 -128.39
C ALA A 276 -3.07 44.94 -129.07
N VAL A 277 -1.86 45.39 -128.74
CA VAL A 277 -1.20 46.54 -129.41
C VAL A 277 -0.90 46.21 -130.88
N GLU A 278 -0.32 45.05 -131.17
CA GLU A 278 -0.02 44.63 -132.54
C GLU A 278 -1.29 44.45 -133.38
N ALA A 279 -2.36 43.92 -132.77
CA ALA A 279 -3.67 43.80 -133.39
C ALA A 279 -4.31 45.17 -133.70
N ALA A 280 -4.09 46.19 -132.86
CA ALA A 280 -4.53 47.56 -133.12
C ALA A 280 -3.72 48.20 -134.28
N THR A 281 -2.43 47.90 -134.38
CA THR A 281 -1.55 48.34 -135.49
C THR A 281 -1.97 47.76 -136.84
N ALA A 282 -2.54 46.55 -136.87
CA ALA A 282 -3.02 45.86 -138.08
C ALA A 282 -4.40 46.31 -138.61
N GLY A 283 -5.07 47.27 -137.95
CA GLY A 283 -6.34 47.85 -138.42
C GLY A 283 -7.51 46.86 -138.55
N GLU A 284 -8.28 46.91 -139.64
CA GLU A 284 -9.47 46.05 -139.86
C GLU A 284 -9.15 44.54 -139.89
N ALA A 285 -7.95 44.14 -140.31
CA ALA A 285 -7.53 42.73 -140.36
C ALA A 285 -7.23 42.14 -138.97
N GLY A 286 -6.95 42.99 -137.97
CA GLY A 286 -6.57 42.58 -136.60
C GLY A 286 -7.74 42.39 -135.62
N LYS A 287 -8.99 42.70 -136.01
CA LYS A 287 -10.16 42.71 -135.09
C LYS A 287 -10.38 41.38 -134.37
N GLY A 288 -10.25 40.24 -135.05
CA GLY A 288 -10.40 38.91 -134.44
C GLY A 288 -9.28 38.59 -133.44
N PHE A 289 -8.04 38.97 -133.75
CA PHE A 289 -6.89 38.82 -132.87
C PHE A 289 -6.98 39.73 -131.63
N ALA A 290 -7.51 40.94 -131.76
CA ALA A 290 -7.72 41.85 -130.64
C ALA A 290 -8.71 41.29 -129.60
N VAL A 291 -9.77 40.59 -130.04
CA VAL A 291 -10.73 39.92 -129.13
C VAL A 291 -10.08 38.77 -128.38
N VAL A 292 -9.31 37.91 -129.06
CA VAL A 292 -8.58 36.80 -128.42
C VAL A 292 -7.53 37.33 -127.43
N ALA A 293 -6.77 38.37 -127.81
CA ALA A 293 -5.82 39.01 -126.92
C ALA A 293 -6.50 39.61 -125.67
N GLY A 294 -7.68 40.21 -125.81
CA GLY A 294 -8.50 40.70 -124.69
C GLY A 294 -8.98 39.57 -123.76
N GLU A 295 -9.40 38.43 -124.31
CA GLU A 295 -9.84 37.27 -123.51
C GLU A 295 -8.67 36.61 -122.78
N VAL A 296 -7.50 36.46 -123.43
CA VAL A 296 -6.26 35.96 -122.80
C VAL A 296 -5.81 36.91 -121.69
N ARG A 297 -5.95 38.23 -121.88
CA ARG A 297 -5.68 39.23 -120.84
C ARG A 297 -6.61 39.09 -119.64
N ASN A 298 -7.90 38.89 -119.89
CA ASN A 298 -8.89 38.68 -118.84
C ASN A 298 -8.58 37.40 -118.05
N LEU A 299 -8.29 36.30 -118.74
CA LEU A 299 -7.91 35.03 -118.11
C LEU A 299 -6.62 35.14 -117.29
N ALA A 300 -5.62 35.89 -117.78
CA ALA A 300 -4.39 36.17 -117.05
C ALA A 300 -4.65 36.98 -115.76
N ASN A 301 -5.48 38.03 -115.83
CA ASN A 301 -5.87 38.80 -114.63
C ASN A 301 -6.67 37.95 -113.63
N ARG A 302 -7.58 37.10 -114.09
CA ARG A 302 -8.30 36.14 -113.23
C ARG A 302 -7.36 35.13 -112.58
N SER A 303 -6.36 34.65 -113.32
CA SER A 303 -5.35 33.72 -112.79
C SER A 303 -4.46 34.39 -111.76
N ALA A 304 -4.05 35.64 -111.98
CA ALA A 304 -3.30 36.43 -111.00
C ALA A 304 -4.12 36.72 -109.74
N GLN A 305 -5.41 37.04 -109.89
CA GLN A 305 -6.31 37.24 -108.75
C GLN A 305 -6.47 35.94 -107.94
N ALA A 306 -6.75 34.81 -108.59
CA ALA A 306 -6.85 33.51 -107.91
C ALA A 306 -5.52 33.10 -107.25
N ALA A 307 -4.37 33.37 -107.88
CA ALA A 307 -3.07 33.13 -107.29
C ALA A 307 -2.86 33.97 -106.01
N ARG A 308 -3.29 35.23 -105.99
CA ARG A 308 -3.24 36.07 -104.78
C ARG A 308 -4.16 35.55 -103.67
N GLU A 309 -5.40 35.17 -103.99
CA GLU A 309 -6.33 34.61 -103.00
C GLU A 309 -5.79 33.30 -102.39
N ILE A 310 -5.18 32.43 -103.19
CA ILE A 310 -4.53 31.21 -102.69
C ILE A 310 -3.29 31.56 -101.86
N LYS A 311 -2.51 32.55 -102.28
CA LYS A 311 -1.32 33.01 -101.54
C LYS A 311 -1.69 33.48 -100.13
N ASP A 312 -2.76 34.26 -99.99
CA ASP A 312 -3.25 34.74 -98.70
C ASP A 312 -3.71 33.56 -97.81
N LEU A 313 -4.41 32.56 -98.37
CA LEU A 313 -4.81 31.35 -97.64
C LEU A 313 -3.61 30.49 -97.20
N VAL A 314 -2.59 30.37 -98.05
CA VAL A 314 -1.36 29.63 -97.76
C VAL A 314 -0.53 30.35 -96.68
N GLU A 315 -0.50 31.68 -96.71
CA GLU A 315 0.13 32.49 -95.68
C GLU A 315 -0.58 32.35 -94.32
N ASP A 316 -1.92 32.37 -94.29
CA ASP A 316 -2.69 32.10 -93.07
C ASP A 316 -2.44 30.67 -92.56
N ALA A 317 -2.44 29.67 -93.45
CA ALA A 317 -2.12 28.29 -93.08
C ALA A 317 -0.70 28.15 -92.49
N ASN A 318 0.28 28.86 -93.03
CA ASN A 318 1.65 28.91 -92.50
C ASN A 318 1.70 29.54 -91.10
N LEU A 319 0.94 30.62 -90.87
CA LEU A 319 0.85 31.24 -89.54
C LEU A 319 0.23 30.28 -88.53
N LYS A 320 -0.84 29.56 -88.90
CA LYS A 320 -1.50 28.57 -88.04
C LYS A 320 -0.62 27.36 -87.72
N ALA A 321 0.13 26.85 -88.70
CA ALA A 321 1.06 25.75 -88.48
C ALA A 321 2.22 26.17 -87.56
N ASN A 322 2.77 27.37 -87.72
CA ASN A 322 3.79 27.92 -86.83
C ASN A 322 3.29 28.12 -85.40
N ASP A 323 2.05 28.59 -85.22
CA ASP A 323 1.44 28.71 -83.89
C ASP A 323 1.25 27.33 -83.23
N GLY A 324 0.76 26.35 -84.01
CA GLY A 324 0.65 24.96 -83.55
C GLY A 324 1.99 24.33 -83.14
N LYS A 325 3.06 24.63 -83.89
CA LYS A 325 4.43 24.23 -83.52
C LYS A 325 4.86 24.88 -82.20
N LYS A 326 4.69 26.19 -82.07
CA LYS A 326 5.08 26.93 -80.87
C LYS A 326 4.37 26.39 -79.62
N ILE A 327 3.06 26.13 -79.71
CA ILE A 327 2.30 25.51 -78.62
C ILE A 327 2.86 24.13 -78.28
N SER A 328 3.21 23.32 -79.29
CA SER A 328 3.81 22.00 -79.07
C SER A 328 5.18 22.09 -78.37
N ASP A 329 6.02 23.07 -78.76
CA ASP A 329 7.32 23.32 -78.10
C ASP A 329 7.15 23.78 -76.65
N GLU A 330 6.16 24.64 -76.37
CA GLU A 330 5.79 25.04 -75.00
C GLU A 330 5.31 23.84 -74.18
N MET A 331 4.50 22.94 -74.77
CA MET A 331 4.08 21.69 -74.11
C MET A 331 5.27 20.78 -73.78
N ILE A 332 6.23 20.61 -74.70
CA ILE A 332 7.44 19.82 -74.46
C ILE A 332 8.24 20.39 -73.28
N ASN A 333 8.42 21.70 -73.24
CA ASN A 333 9.11 22.35 -72.12
C ASN A 333 8.35 22.17 -70.81
N GLY A 334 7.02 22.30 -70.82
CA GLY A 334 6.18 22.05 -69.66
C GLY A 334 6.28 20.61 -69.14
N TYR A 335 6.39 19.61 -70.02
CA TYR A 335 6.59 18.22 -69.61
C TYR A 335 7.98 17.95 -69.03
N LYS A 336 9.02 18.65 -69.48
CA LYS A 336 10.39 18.51 -68.95
C LYS A 336 10.56 19.04 -67.52
N GLU A 337 9.70 19.95 -67.09
CA GLU A 337 9.72 20.54 -65.74
C GLU A 337 9.01 19.66 -64.69
N LEU A 338 8.27 18.62 -65.10
CA LEU A 338 7.44 17.75 -64.26
C LEU A 338 8.06 16.36 -64.03
#